data_AF-A0A6I3KHH9-F1
#
_entry.id   AF-A0A6I3KHH9-F1
#
_cell.length_a   1.000
_cell.length_b   1.000
_cell.length_c   1.000
_cell.angle_alpha   90.00
_cell.angle_beta   90.00
_cell.angle_gamma   90.00
#
_symmetry.space_group_name_H-M   'P 1'
#
loop_
_entity.id
_entity.type
_entity.pdbx_description
1 polymer ?
#
loop_
_entity_poly.entity_id
_entity_poly.type
_entity_poly.pdbx_seq_one_letter_code
_entity_poly.pdbx_strand_id
1 'polypeptide(L)'
;MTKHILSLRYDGLDAASHHGIGTAGSKQVIGGAQILLGAHAHYFTGGKVPERVDDRGEGFKILDVGRRQGSIIFDIALLITAKAIWDVDETHYGFDRFLAESYAAHRAAKLFKEPPYERRQAAPAGNSPLPDLDYAREYERRRLLQRTQQAVSFISAPLGITASVVEVSIDGRRVDTMHARQPGTTDIHEWLQAFRQGKVGSSRFQ
;
A
#
# COMPACT_ATOMS: atom_id res chain seq x y z
N MET A 1 -18.62 -13.07 -6.99
CA MET A 1 -17.79 -12.07 -7.68
C MET A 1 -18.07 -10.72 -7.04
N THR A 2 -17.08 -10.13 -6.39
CA THR A 2 -17.23 -8.87 -5.65
C THR A 2 -16.25 -7.84 -6.23
N LYS A 3 -16.74 -6.63 -6.51
CA LYS A 3 -15.94 -5.53 -7.04
C LYS A 3 -15.61 -4.57 -5.89
N HIS A 4 -14.33 -4.24 -5.77
CA HIS A 4 -13.80 -3.23 -4.86
C HIS A 4 -13.10 -2.13 -5.66
N ILE A 5 -13.17 -0.88 -5.21
CA ILE A 5 -12.53 0.27 -5.86
C ILE A 5 -11.60 0.97 -4.88
N LEU A 6 -10.33 1.06 -5.24
CA LEU A 6 -9.35 1.93 -4.60
C LEU A 6 -9.33 3.28 -5.32
N SER A 7 -9.72 4.33 -4.62
CA SER A 7 -9.66 5.70 -5.13
C SER A 7 -8.51 6.44 -4.46
N LEU A 8 -7.60 6.96 -5.28
CA LEU A 8 -6.46 7.79 -4.86
C LEU A 8 -6.69 9.21 -5.36
N ARG A 9 -6.94 10.14 -4.44
CA ARG A 9 -7.20 11.54 -4.77
C ARG A 9 -6.01 12.40 -4.37
N TYR A 10 -5.32 12.95 -5.35
CA TYR A 10 -4.20 13.86 -5.18
C TYR A 10 -4.69 15.30 -5.24
N ASP A 11 -4.56 16.03 -4.13
CA ASP A 11 -4.98 17.43 -3.98
C ASP A 11 -3.77 18.36 -3.73
N GLY A 12 -3.99 19.66 -3.89
CA GLY A 12 -2.94 20.67 -3.74
C GLY A 12 -1.98 20.70 -4.94
N LEU A 13 -2.51 20.41 -6.13
CA LEU A 13 -1.82 20.67 -7.38
C LEU A 13 -1.64 22.18 -7.52
N ASP A 14 -0.40 22.66 -7.55
CA ASP A 14 -0.13 24.10 -7.60
C ASP A 14 -0.69 24.69 -8.92
N ALA A 15 -1.52 25.73 -8.79
CA ALA A 15 -2.30 26.26 -9.91
C ALA A 15 -1.42 26.93 -10.99
N ALA A 16 -0.16 27.25 -10.67
CA ALA A 16 0.75 27.95 -11.57
C ALA A 16 1.51 27.03 -12.56
N SER A 17 1.55 25.71 -12.34
CA SER A 17 2.39 24.75 -13.07
C SER A 17 1.56 23.58 -13.62
N HIS A 18 0.64 23.87 -14.52
CA HIS A 18 -0.31 22.90 -15.11
C HIS A 18 0.35 21.79 -15.95
N HIS A 19 0.94 20.76 -15.34
CA HIS A 19 1.30 19.51 -16.03
C HIS A 19 0.68 18.25 -15.39
N GLY A 20 0.04 18.38 -14.21
CA GLY A 20 -0.53 17.23 -13.49
C GLY A 20 0.54 16.24 -13.03
N ILE A 21 0.13 15.03 -12.65
CA ILE A 21 1.08 13.93 -12.39
C ILE A 21 1.64 13.48 -13.75
N GLY A 22 2.93 13.73 -13.99
CA GLY A 22 3.61 13.31 -15.23
C GLY A 22 3.65 11.79 -15.39
N THR A 23 3.92 11.31 -16.60
CA THR A 23 3.87 9.89 -16.99
C THR A 23 4.63 8.96 -16.04
N ALA A 24 5.82 9.36 -15.56
CA ALA A 24 6.60 8.58 -14.60
C ALA A 24 5.90 8.45 -13.24
N GLY A 25 5.34 9.55 -12.73
CA GLY A 25 4.54 9.54 -11.50
C GLY A 25 3.28 8.70 -11.64
N SER A 26 2.57 8.80 -12.77
CA SER A 26 1.38 7.97 -13.02
C SER A 26 1.71 6.48 -13.03
N LYS A 27 2.84 6.09 -13.63
CA LYS A 27 3.34 4.69 -13.60
C LYS A 27 3.65 4.23 -12.18
N GLN A 28 4.27 5.07 -11.36
CA GLN A 28 4.53 4.75 -9.96
C GLN A 28 3.22 4.56 -9.18
N VAL A 29 2.27 5.48 -9.31
CA VAL A 29 0.95 5.38 -8.65
C VAL A 29 0.23 4.10 -9.04
N ILE A 30 0.16 3.80 -10.34
CA ILE A 30 -0.47 2.58 -10.85
C ILE A 30 0.24 1.34 -10.31
N GLY A 31 1.58 1.30 -10.35
CA GLY A 31 2.35 0.18 -9.80
C GLY A 31 2.13 0.01 -8.31
N GLY A 32 2.08 1.10 -7.55
CA GLY A 32 1.78 1.06 -6.11
C GLY A 32 0.37 0.51 -5.83
N ALA A 33 -0.63 0.95 -6.58
CA ALA A 33 -2.00 0.44 -6.48
C ALA A 33 -2.09 -1.05 -6.83
N GLN A 34 -1.37 -1.50 -7.87
CA GLN A 34 -1.27 -2.91 -8.25
C GLN A 34 -0.60 -3.74 -7.16
N ILE A 35 0.51 -3.27 -6.58
CA ILE A 35 1.18 -3.94 -5.47
C ILE A 35 0.24 -4.08 -4.27
N LEU A 36 -0.44 -2.97 -3.92
CA LEU A 36 -1.35 -2.93 -2.78
C LEU A 36 -2.49 -3.92 -2.96
N LEU A 37 -3.29 -3.76 -4.01
CA LEU A 37 -4.47 -4.58 -4.23
C LEU A 37 -4.11 -6.02 -4.56
N GLY A 38 -3.02 -6.25 -5.31
CA GLY A 38 -2.48 -7.55 -5.67
C GLY A 38 -2.10 -8.39 -4.46
N ALA A 39 -1.18 -7.88 -3.64
CA ALA A 39 -0.70 -8.60 -2.46
C ALA A 39 -1.85 -8.91 -1.50
N HIS A 40 -2.77 -7.95 -1.29
CA HIS A 40 -3.91 -8.13 -0.41
C HIS A 40 -4.94 -9.11 -0.99
N ALA A 41 -5.24 -9.07 -2.28
CA ALA A 41 -6.20 -10.01 -2.88
C ALA A 41 -5.71 -11.46 -2.81
N HIS A 42 -4.43 -11.71 -3.13
CA HIS A 42 -3.85 -13.05 -3.03
C HIS A 42 -3.83 -13.55 -1.58
N TYR A 43 -3.50 -12.67 -0.63
CA TYR A 43 -3.52 -13.04 0.78
C TYR A 43 -4.95 -13.27 1.30
N PHE A 44 -5.89 -12.41 0.92
CA PHE A 44 -7.32 -12.52 1.23
C PHE A 44 -7.94 -13.80 0.67
N THR A 45 -7.52 -14.24 -0.52
CA THR A 45 -8.08 -15.42 -1.19
C THR A 45 -7.40 -16.74 -0.84
N GLY A 46 -6.11 -16.73 -0.51
CA GLY A 46 -5.34 -17.96 -0.33
C GLY A 46 -4.32 -17.95 0.82
N GLY A 47 -4.26 -16.88 1.62
CA GLY A 47 -3.34 -16.74 2.75
C GLY A 47 -1.87 -16.64 2.35
N LYS A 48 -1.57 -16.29 1.10
CA LYS A 48 -0.22 -16.18 0.57
C LYS A 48 -0.02 -14.88 -0.20
N VAL A 49 1.16 -14.29 -0.04
CA VAL A 49 1.61 -13.15 -0.82
C VAL A 49 2.40 -13.66 -2.04
N PRO A 50 2.12 -13.21 -3.26
CA PRO A 50 2.84 -13.68 -4.43
C PRO A 50 4.27 -13.14 -4.46
N GLU A 51 5.19 -13.92 -5.02
CA GLU A 51 6.59 -13.48 -5.21
C GLU A 51 6.70 -12.32 -6.19
N ARG A 52 5.83 -12.31 -7.21
CA ARG A 52 5.72 -11.23 -8.20
C ARG A 52 4.28 -10.71 -8.15
N VAL A 53 4.13 -9.43 -7.81
CA VAL A 53 2.84 -8.73 -7.89
C VAL A 53 2.64 -8.10 -9.27
N ASP A 54 3.71 -8.07 -10.08
CA ASP A 54 3.69 -7.67 -11.48
C ASP A 54 3.22 -8.84 -12.34
N ASP A 55 1.92 -9.05 -12.37
CA ASP A 55 1.20 -9.44 -13.58
C ASP A 55 -0.25 -9.51 -13.22
N ARG A 56 -1.05 -8.61 -13.81
CA ARG A 56 -2.42 -8.83 -14.31
C ARG A 56 -3.17 -10.04 -13.73
N GLY A 57 -3.23 -10.17 -12.41
CA GLY A 57 -3.98 -11.24 -11.77
C GLY A 57 -5.41 -11.17 -12.27
N GLU A 58 -6.02 -12.32 -12.55
CA GLU A 58 -7.44 -12.34 -12.90
C GLU A 58 -8.21 -11.58 -11.83
N GLY A 59 -8.79 -10.43 -12.20
CA GLY A 59 -9.49 -9.57 -11.27
C GLY A 59 -9.09 -8.09 -11.26
N PHE A 60 -7.87 -7.71 -11.66
CA PHE A 60 -7.51 -6.29 -11.62
C PHE A 60 -7.97 -5.56 -12.88
N LYS A 61 -8.72 -4.46 -12.70
CA LYS A 61 -9.01 -3.51 -13.78
C LYS A 61 -8.73 -2.10 -13.31
N ILE A 62 -7.65 -1.52 -13.80
CA ILE A 62 -7.40 -0.09 -13.63
C ILE A 62 -8.42 0.65 -14.50
N LEU A 63 -9.29 1.43 -13.86
CA LEU A 63 -10.19 2.35 -14.54
C LEU A 63 -9.56 3.75 -14.48
N ASP A 64 -9.96 4.59 -15.42
CA ASP A 64 -9.17 5.74 -15.89
C ASP A 64 -9.04 6.90 -14.88
N VAL A 65 -8.16 7.84 -15.20
CA VAL A 65 -7.84 9.04 -14.42
C VAL A 65 -8.93 10.11 -14.56
N GLY A 66 -9.62 10.45 -13.47
CA GLY A 66 -10.53 11.59 -13.41
C GLY A 66 -9.79 12.87 -13.02
N ARG A 67 -9.87 13.94 -13.83
CA ARG A 67 -9.37 15.27 -13.45
C ARG A 67 -10.52 16.16 -12.96
N ARG A 68 -10.33 16.80 -11.81
CA ARG A 68 -11.18 17.88 -11.29
C ARG A 68 -10.30 19.09 -10.99
N GLN A 69 -10.87 20.29 -10.91
CA GLN A 69 -10.07 21.50 -10.68
C GLN A 69 -9.25 21.36 -9.38
N GLY A 70 -7.92 21.48 -9.48
CA GLY A 70 -6.99 21.34 -8.35
C GLY A 70 -6.77 19.92 -7.82
N SER A 71 -7.32 18.88 -8.49
CA SER A 71 -7.22 17.48 -8.04
C SER A 71 -7.13 16.45 -9.17
N ILE A 72 -6.40 15.37 -8.93
CA ILE A 72 -6.33 14.19 -9.81
C ILE A 72 -6.81 12.97 -9.04
N ILE A 73 -7.74 12.22 -9.61
CA ILE A 73 -8.31 11.01 -9.03
C ILE A 73 -7.92 9.81 -9.90
N PHE A 74 -7.33 8.79 -9.28
CA PHE A 74 -7.16 7.47 -9.89
C PHE A 74 -8.16 6.50 -9.25
N ASP A 75 -9.01 5.88 -10.06
CA ASP A 75 -9.94 4.84 -9.60
C ASP A 75 -9.48 3.46 -10.10
N ILE A 76 -8.86 2.69 -9.21
CA ILE A 76 -8.36 1.36 -9.51
C ILE A 76 -9.36 0.33 -9.02
N ALA A 77 -9.99 -0.42 -9.94
CA ALA A 77 -10.91 -1.49 -9.58
C ALA A 77 -10.18 -2.83 -9.42
N LEU A 78 -10.57 -3.56 -8.38
CA LEU A 78 -10.24 -4.95 -8.14
C LEU A 78 -11.54 -5.76 -8.17
N LEU A 79 -11.49 -6.90 -8.82
CA LEU A 79 -12.57 -7.86 -8.95
C LEU A 79 -12.10 -9.18 -8.36
N ILE A 80 -12.71 -9.59 -7.25
CA ILE A 80 -12.38 -10.86 -6.62
C ILE A 80 -13.38 -11.91 -7.14
N THR A 81 -12.87 -12.85 -7.93
CA THR A 81 -13.66 -13.92 -8.58
C THR A 81 -13.60 -15.23 -7.79
N ALA A 82 -12.50 -15.49 -7.09
CA ALA A 82 -12.33 -16.66 -6.22
C ALA A 82 -13.05 -16.48 -4.88
N LYS A 83 -13.50 -17.60 -4.30
CA LYS A 83 -13.98 -17.62 -2.92
C LYS A 83 -12.82 -17.33 -1.98
N ALA A 84 -12.95 -16.35 -1.11
CA ALA A 84 -11.86 -15.98 -0.22
C ALA A 84 -11.74 -16.91 0.99
N ILE A 85 -10.52 -17.03 1.54
CA ILE A 85 -10.32 -17.76 2.81
C ILE A 85 -11.03 -17.08 3.98
N TRP A 86 -11.42 -15.80 3.84
CA TRP A 86 -12.18 -15.06 4.84
C TRP A 86 -13.68 -14.96 4.54
N ASP A 87 -14.16 -15.52 3.43
CA ASP A 87 -15.59 -15.59 3.07
C ASP A 87 -16.31 -16.82 3.70
N VAL A 88 -15.78 -17.42 4.77
CA VAL A 88 -16.10 -18.82 5.12
C VAL A 88 -17.14 -19.04 6.24
N ASP A 89 -17.56 -18.07 7.06
CA ASP A 89 -18.88 -18.09 7.77
C ASP A 89 -19.14 -16.90 8.72
N GLU A 90 -20.44 -16.65 9.01
CA GLU A 90 -21.17 -15.69 9.89
C GLU A 90 -20.69 -14.23 10.04
N THR A 91 -19.39 -13.96 10.01
CA THR A 91 -18.81 -12.64 10.29
C THR A 91 -18.58 -11.76 9.06
N HIS A 92 -18.73 -12.30 7.84
CA HIS A 92 -18.54 -11.60 6.55
C HIS A 92 -17.41 -10.55 6.61
N TYR A 93 -16.18 -10.99 6.92
CA TYR A 93 -15.04 -10.07 7.02
C TYR A 93 -14.60 -9.65 5.62
N GLY A 94 -15.21 -8.55 5.14
CA GLY A 94 -15.03 -8.05 3.78
C GLY A 94 -13.60 -7.62 3.45
N PHE A 95 -13.28 -7.65 2.15
CA PHE A 95 -11.98 -7.22 1.64
C PHE A 95 -11.65 -5.76 1.96
N ASP A 96 -12.66 -4.89 1.97
CA ASP A 96 -12.53 -3.48 2.33
C ASP A 96 -12.02 -3.32 3.77
N ARG A 97 -12.63 -4.07 4.70
CA ARG A 97 -12.23 -4.08 6.11
C ARG A 97 -10.85 -4.68 6.31
N PHE A 98 -10.57 -5.81 5.65
CA PHE A 98 -9.24 -6.41 5.65
C PHE A 98 -8.17 -5.40 5.21
N LEU A 99 -8.36 -4.80 4.04
CA LEU A 99 -7.38 -3.91 3.45
C LEU A 99 -7.17 -2.69 4.35
N ALA A 100 -8.25 -2.15 4.93
CA ALA A 100 -8.17 -1.05 5.90
C ALA A 100 -7.41 -1.43 7.18
N GLU A 101 -7.68 -2.58 7.78
CA GLU A 101 -7.01 -3.02 9.02
C GLU A 101 -5.54 -3.42 8.77
N SER A 102 -5.23 -4.03 7.63
CA SER A 102 -3.84 -4.31 7.18
C SER A 102 -3.06 -3.01 6.98
N TYR A 103 -3.67 -2.02 6.33
CA TYR A 103 -3.07 -0.72 6.14
C TYR A 103 -2.89 0.03 7.48
N ALA A 104 -3.85 -0.06 8.40
CA ALA A 104 -3.72 0.50 9.74
C ALA A 104 -2.58 -0.15 10.55
N ALA A 105 -2.38 -1.46 10.41
CA ALA A 105 -1.26 -2.17 11.03
C ALA A 105 0.09 -1.67 10.47
N HIS A 106 0.18 -1.45 9.15
CA HIS A 106 1.36 -0.84 8.53
C HIS A 106 1.69 0.53 9.14
N ARG A 107 0.69 1.43 9.27
CA ARG A 107 0.91 2.75 9.89
C ARG A 107 1.39 2.66 11.33
N ALA A 108 0.93 1.65 12.06
CA ALA A 108 1.36 1.39 13.43
C ALA A 108 2.72 0.68 13.53
N ALA A 109 3.40 0.43 12.40
CA ALA A 109 4.63 -0.37 12.30
C ALA A 109 4.47 -1.76 12.96
N LYS A 110 3.28 -2.36 12.82
CA LYS A 110 2.92 -3.66 13.38
C LYS A 110 2.55 -4.63 12.28
N LEU A 111 2.69 -5.91 12.57
CA LEU A 111 2.13 -6.94 11.72
C LEU A 111 0.61 -6.92 11.83
N PHE A 112 -0.04 -7.08 10.68
CA PHE A 112 -1.47 -7.28 10.63
C PHE A 112 -1.81 -8.54 11.44
N LYS A 113 -2.68 -8.36 12.43
CA LYS A 113 -3.24 -9.48 13.19
C LYS A 113 -4.46 -9.93 12.42
N GLU A 114 -4.40 -11.15 11.89
CA GLU A 114 -5.53 -11.77 11.23
C GLU A 114 -6.77 -11.72 12.10
N PRO A 115 -7.97 -11.61 11.49
CA PRO A 115 -9.21 -11.80 12.21
C PRO A 115 -9.19 -13.15 12.94
N PRO A 116 -9.82 -13.27 14.11
CA PRO A 116 -9.89 -14.53 14.84
C PRO A 116 -10.75 -15.52 14.04
N TYR A 117 -10.10 -16.29 13.17
CA TYR A 117 -10.71 -17.47 12.57
C TYR A 117 -10.35 -18.65 13.47
N GLU A 118 -11.33 -19.29 14.10
CA GLU A 118 -11.09 -20.56 14.77
C GLU A 118 -10.38 -21.49 13.80
N ARG A 119 -9.20 -21.94 14.22
CA ARG A 119 -8.17 -22.61 13.43
C ARG A 119 -8.73 -23.78 12.61
N ARG A 120 -9.25 -23.55 11.40
CA ARG A 120 -9.44 -24.62 10.41
C ARG A 120 -8.12 -24.91 9.70
N GLN A 121 -7.18 -25.46 10.46
CA GLN A 121 -6.41 -26.56 9.90
C GLN A 121 -6.65 -27.70 10.87
N ALA A 122 -7.59 -28.59 10.51
CA ALA A 122 -7.62 -29.92 11.10
C ALA A 122 -6.20 -30.46 10.97
N ALA A 123 -5.55 -30.71 12.12
CA ALA A 123 -4.27 -31.40 12.13
C ALA A 123 -4.44 -32.66 11.27
N PRO A 124 -3.52 -32.98 10.34
CA PRO A 124 -3.53 -34.27 9.69
C PRO A 124 -3.61 -35.34 10.78
N ALA A 125 -4.51 -36.30 10.61
CA ALA A 125 -4.66 -37.42 11.53
C ALA A 125 -3.34 -38.20 11.57
N GLY A 126 -2.50 -37.91 12.56
CA GLY A 126 -1.19 -38.52 12.73
C GLY A 126 -0.30 -37.70 13.66
N ASN A 127 0.25 -38.35 14.69
CA ASN A 127 1.12 -37.78 15.72
C ASN A 127 2.51 -37.37 15.19
N SER A 128 2.57 -36.48 14.20
CA SER A 128 3.79 -35.72 13.91
C SER A 128 3.65 -34.35 14.57
N PRO A 129 4.62 -33.88 15.36
CA PRO A 129 4.61 -32.49 15.81
C PRO A 129 4.57 -31.63 14.53
N LEU A 130 3.65 -30.67 14.45
CA LEU A 130 3.57 -29.72 13.33
C LEU A 130 4.36 -28.45 13.72
N PRO A 131 5.71 -28.42 13.64
CA PRO A 131 6.38 -27.15 13.54
C PRO A 131 6.01 -26.51 12.19
N ASP A 132 5.94 -25.18 12.22
CA ASP A 132 6.01 -24.26 11.08
C ASP A 132 4.73 -23.69 10.47
N LEU A 133 3.53 -24.01 10.97
CA LEU A 133 2.31 -23.30 10.51
C LEU A 133 2.24 -21.86 11.01
N ASP A 134 2.58 -21.62 12.27
CA ASP A 134 2.63 -20.27 12.83
C ASP A 134 3.78 -19.45 12.24
N TYR A 135 4.92 -20.09 11.96
CA TYR A 135 6.06 -19.46 11.29
C TYR A 135 5.73 -19.11 9.83
N ALA A 136 5.12 -20.02 9.07
CA ALA A 136 4.70 -19.73 7.69
C ALA A 136 3.70 -18.58 7.62
N ARG A 137 2.76 -18.49 8.57
CA ARG A 137 1.83 -17.35 8.67
C ARG A 137 2.55 -16.06 9.00
N GLU A 138 3.43 -16.08 10.00
CA GLU A 138 4.24 -14.93 10.39
C GLU A 138 5.11 -14.44 9.21
N TYR A 139 5.70 -15.36 8.45
CA TYR A 139 6.45 -15.07 7.24
C TYR A 139 5.59 -14.34 6.20
N GLU A 140 4.41 -14.86 5.89
CA GLU A 140 3.50 -14.22 4.93
C GLU A 140 2.97 -12.86 5.42
N ARG A 141 2.72 -12.68 6.73
CA ARG A 141 2.37 -11.38 7.32
C ARG A 141 3.47 -10.35 7.14
N ARG A 142 4.73 -10.75 7.33
CA ARG A 142 5.89 -9.86 7.10
C ARG A 142 5.99 -9.47 5.64
N ARG A 143 5.77 -10.42 4.73
CA ARG A 143 5.75 -10.15 3.28
C ARG A 143 4.61 -9.19 2.92
N LEU A 144 3.42 -9.37 3.50
CA LEU A 144 2.30 -8.47 3.27
C LEU A 144 2.64 -7.05 3.74
N LEU A 145 3.22 -6.89 4.94
CA LEU A 145 3.69 -5.60 5.45
C LEU A 145 4.72 -4.94 4.52
N GLN A 146 5.70 -5.71 4.04
CA GLN A 146 6.71 -5.22 3.08
C GLN A 146 6.09 -4.74 1.77
N ARG A 147 5.09 -5.47 1.23
CA ARG A 147 4.36 -5.06 0.03
C ARG A 147 3.54 -3.81 0.27
N THR A 148 2.90 -3.67 1.44
CA THR A 148 2.19 -2.45 1.82
C THR A 148 3.15 -1.26 1.88
N GLN A 149 4.33 -1.41 2.50
CA GLN A 149 5.36 -0.36 2.53
C GLN A 149 5.81 0.05 1.13
N GLN A 150 6.08 -0.92 0.25
CA GLN A 150 6.46 -0.67 -1.13
C GLN A 150 5.37 0.08 -1.89
N ALA A 151 4.12 -0.35 -1.76
CA ALA A 151 2.97 0.31 -2.39
C ALA A 151 2.79 1.75 -1.91
N VAL A 152 2.88 1.99 -0.60
CA VAL A 152 2.78 3.32 0.01
C VAL A 152 3.88 4.25 -0.50
N SER A 153 5.11 3.76 -0.65
CA SER A 153 6.21 4.55 -1.25
C SER A 153 5.91 4.96 -2.69
N PHE A 154 5.27 4.11 -3.48
CA PHE A 154 4.94 4.38 -4.88
C PHE A 154 3.74 5.33 -5.00
N ILE A 155 2.70 5.13 -4.19
CA ILE A 155 1.50 5.98 -4.15
C ILE A 155 1.84 7.39 -3.65
N SER A 156 2.76 7.52 -2.69
CA SER A 156 3.17 8.81 -2.12
C SER A 156 4.23 9.55 -2.94
N ALA A 157 4.85 8.91 -3.93
CA ALA A 157 5.91 9.51 -4.75
C ALA A 157 5.55 10.87 -5.41
N PRO A 158 4.31 11.12 -5.86
CA PRO A 158 3.94 12.43 -6.43
C PRO A 158 3.85 13.58 -5.41
N LEU A 159 3.85 13.27 -4.10
CA LEU A 159 3.76 14.27 -3.04
C LEU A 159 5.03 15.11 -2.96
N GLY A 160 4.87 16.43 -2.76
CA GLY A 160 5.98 17.39 -2.71
C GLY A 160 6.53 17.79 -4.07
N ILE A 161 6.11 17.12 -5.16
CA ILE A 161 6.47 17.48 -6.54
C ILE A 161 5.24 18.02 -7.27
N THR A 162 4.14 17.28 -7.21
CA THR A 162 2.94 17.58 -8.00
C THR A 162 1.70 17.77 -7.16
N ALA A 163 1.62 17.16 -5.97
CA ALA A 163 0.52 17.29 -5.02
C ALA A 163 1.04 17.53 -3.60
N SER A 164 0.22 18.10 -2.73
CA SER A 164 0.57 18.27 -1.31
C SER A 164 -0.04 17.18 -0.43
N VAL A 165 -1.11 16.53 -0.90
CA VAL A 165 -1.79 15.47 -0.16
C VAL A 165 -2.36 14.42 -1.11
N VAL A 166 -2.42 13.18 -0.65
CA VAL A 166 -3.19 12.12 -1.30
C VAL A 166 -4.13 11.49 -0.28
N GLU A 167 -5.41 11.47 -0.62
CA GLU A 167 -6.44 10.73 0.11
C GLU A 167 -6.60 9.34 -0.50
N VAL A 168 -6.58 8.32 0.34
CA VAL A 168 -6.77 6.93 -0.03
C VAL A 168 -8.12 6.47 0.48
N SER A 169 -8.95 5.97 -0.41
CA SER A 169 -10.26 5.42 -0.05
C SER A 169 -10.53 4.09 -0.75
N ILE A 170 -11.28 3.23 -0.08
CA ILE A 170 -11.68 1.91 -0.56
C ILE A 170 -13.19 1.86 -0.49
N ASP A 171 -13.84 1.59 -1.64
CA ASP A 171 -15.31 1.58 -1.77
C ASP A 171 -15.98 2.84 -1.20
N GLY A 172 -15.34 3.99 -1.42
CA GLY A 172 -15.79 5.31 -0.93
C GLY A 172 -15.51 5.58 0.54
N ARG A 173 -14.96 4.61 1.31
CA ARG A 173 -14.54 4.82 2.70
C ARG A 173 -13.10 5.28 2.74
N ARG A 174 -12.85 6.47 3.29
CA ARG A 174 -11.48 6.97 3.49
C ARG A 174 -10.72 6.09 4.48
N VAL A 175 -9.57 5.61 4.06
CA VAL A 175 -8.71 4.70 4.84
C VAL A 175 -7.43 5.42 5.28
N ASP A 176 -6.93 6.34 4.46
CA ASP A 176 -5.74 7.11 4.81
C ASP A 176 -5.69 8.48 4.15
N THR A 177 -4.84 9.34 4.71
CA THR A 177 -4.45 10.63 4.13
C THR A 177 -2.95 10.79 4.33
N MET A 178 -2.22 10.84 3.22
CA MET A 178 -0.76 11.03 3.22
C MET A 178 -0.43 12.45 2.79
N HIS A 179 0.41 13.13 3.56
CA HIS A 179 0.84 14.49 3.28
C HIS A 179 2.26 14.50 2.73
N ALA A 180 2.53 15.45 1.83
CA ALA A 180 3.90 15.81 1.51
C ALA A 180 4.63 16.11 2.80
N ARG A 181 5.81 15.50 2.97
CA ARG A 181 6.70 15.90 4.06
C ARG A 181 6.98 17.39 3.86
N GLN A 182 6.53 18.22 4.79
CA GLN A 182 7.08 19.56 4.91
C GLN A 182 8.59 19.37 5.13
N PRO A 183 9.46 20.02 4.34
CA PRO A 183 10.85 20.08 4.70
C PRO A 183 10.89 20.63 6.12
N GLY A 184 11.26 19.80 7.09
CA GLY A 184 11.60 20.30 8.40
C GLY A 184 12.72 21.33 8.22
N THR A 185 12.80 22.30 9.11
CA THR A 185 13.88 23.30 9.24
C THR A 185 15.27 22.68 9.49
N THR A 186 15.48 21.43 9.13
CA THR A 186 16.78 20.78 8.98
C THR A 186 17.05 20.73 7.49
N ASP A 187 17.36 21.89 6.94
CA ASP A 187 17.41 22.12 5.52
C ASP A 187 18.60 21.34 4.94
N ILE A 188 18.32 20.28 4.18
CA ILE A 188 19.33 19.60 3.36
C ILE A 188 20.00 20.64 2.43
N HIS A 189 19.32 21.73 2.07
CA HIS A 189 19.97 22.83 1.37
C HIS A 189 20.96 23.61 2.22
N GLU A 190 20.76 23.82 3.53
CA GLU A 190 21.77 24.40 4.41
C GLU A 190 22.99 23.48 4.53
N TRP A 191 22.77 22.17 4.66
CA TRP A 191 23.87 21.20 4.73
C TRP A 191 24.66 21.11 3.42
N LEU A 192 23.96 21.09 2.27
CA LEU A 192 24.56 21.11 0.94
C LEU A 192 25.24 22.45 0.61
N GLN A 193 24.71 23.59 1.10
CA GLN A 193 25.36 24.89 0.97
C GLN A 193 26.62 24.96 1.83
N ALA A 194 26.59 24.48 3.08
CA ALA A 194 27.74 24.43 3.97
C ALA A 194 28.86 23.53 3.42
N PHE A 195 28.49 22.41 2.79
CA PHE A 195 29.43 21.51 2.12
C PHE A 195 30.06 22.15 0.87
N ARG A 196 29.26 22.82 0.03
CA ARG A 196 29.77 23.56 -1.15
C ARG A 196 30.64 24.76 -0.78
N GLN A 197 30.41 25.37 0.39
CA GLN A 197 31.21 26.48 0.92
C GLN A 197 32.46 26.01 1.71
N GLY A 198 32.75 24.70 1.74
CA GLY A 198 33.97 24.18 2.38
C GLY A 198 34.02 24.30 3.91
N LYS A 199 32.87 24.48 4.58
CA LYS A 199 32.81 24.71 6.04
C LYS A 199 32.73 23.44 6.90
N VAL A 200 32.63 22.25 6.30
CA VAL A 200 32.66 20.99 7.04
C VAL A 200 34.08 20.42 7.02
N GLY A 201 34.88 20.84 8.00
CA GLY A 201 36.25 20.37 8.18
C GLY A 201 36.30 18.87 8.50
N SER A 202 37.11 18.16 7.72
CA SER A 202 37.58 16.81 8.00
C SER A 202 38.23 16.74 9.39
N SER A 203 37.52 16.23 10.38
CA SER A 203 38.13 15.75 11.62
C SER A 203 37.32 14.58 12.15
N ARG A 204 37.77 13.36 11.79
CA ARG A 204 37.89 12.16 12.64
C ARG A 204 38.02 10.91 11.77
N PHE A 205 39.26 10.64 11.38
CA PHE A 205 39.80 9.29 11.35
C PHE A 205 41.23 9.38 11.88
N GLN A 206 41.35 9.35 13.21
CA GLN A 206 42.44 8.78 13.98
C GLN A 206 41.83 8.14 15.21
#